data_AF-A0AAE0ANF0-F1
#
_entry.id   AF-A0AAE0ANF0-F1
#
_cell.length_a   1.000
_cell.length_b   1.000
_cell.length_c   1.000
_cell.angle_alpha   90.00
_cell.angle_beta   90.00
_cell.angle_gamma   90.00
#
_symmetry.space_group_name_H-M   'P 1'
#
loop_
_entity.id
_entity.type
_entity.pdbx_description
1 polymer ?
#
loop_
_entity_poly.entity_id
_entity_poly.type
_entity_poly.pdbx_seq_one_letter_code
_entity_poly.pdbx_strand_id
1 'polypeptide(L)' 'FQLHRHLHVAAYFLNPRFQYSEDYSTYREIKILMCMEKLIPNDDEKLHANLQIDLFKHKKGLFSFGLAKTLINNHSHGL' A
#
# COMPACT_ATOMS: atom_id res chain seq x y z
N PHE A 1 -14.57 17.21 4.03
CA PHE A 1 -13.82 16.10 3.42
C PHE A 1 -13.44 15.10 4.52
N GLN A 2 -13.91 13.85 4.45
CA GLN A 2 -13.64 12.87 5.52
C GLN A 2 -12.30 12.16 5.27
N LEU A 3 -11.25 12.63 5.94
CA LEU A 3 -9.91 12.03 5.98
C LEU A 3 -9.95 10.52 6.28
N HIS A 4 -10.91 10.08 7.10
CA HIS A 4 -11.17 8.68 7.42
C HIS A 4 -11.31 7.77 6.20
N ARG A 5 -11.97 8.24 5.14
CA ARG A 5 -12.19 7.44 3.92
C ARG A 5 -10.88 7.29 3.12
N HIS A 6 -10.09 8.35 3.05
CA HIS A 6 -8.79 8.32 2.37
C HIS A 6 -7.79 7.43 3.11
N LEU A 7 -7.74 7.53 4.44
CA LEU A 7 -6.94 6.65 5.29
C LEU A 7 -7.37 5.18 5.17
N HIS A 8 -8.68 4.91 5.15
CA HIS A 8 -9.17 3.53 4.99
C HIS A 8 -8.76 2.92 3.64
N VAL A 9 -8.87 3.68 2.55
CA VAL A 9 -8.42 3.23 1.22
C VAL A 9 -6.90 3.00 1.21
N ALA A 10 -6.13 3.90 1.82
CA ALA A 10 -4.69 3.75 1.92
C ALA A 10 -4.27 2.52 2.73
N ALA A 11 -4.89 2.30 3.89
CA ALA A 11 -4.61 1.15 4.73
C ALA A 11 -4.94 -0.17 4.02
N TYR A 12 -6.03 -0.20 3.24
CA TYR A 12 -6.39 -1.38 2.47
C TYR A 12 -5.41 -1.64 1.32
N PHE A 13 -5.09 -0.62 0.52
CA PHE A 13 -4.16 -0.73 -0.60
C PHE A 13 -2.76 -1.15 -0.13
N LEU A 14 -2.26 -0.54 0.95
CA LEU A 14 -0.93 -0.82 1.49
C LEU A 14 -0.86 -2.12 2.30
N ASN A 15 -1.94 -2.89 2.41
CA ASN A 15 -1.93 -4.17 3.09
C ASN A 15 -1.46 -5.28 2.13
N PRO A 16 -0.29 -5.92 2.39
CA PRO A 16 0.24 -6.97 1.53
C PRO A 16 -0.73 -8.14 1.30
N ARG A 17 -1.56 -8.49 2.29
CA ARG A 17 -2.51 -9.61 2.19
C ARG A 17 -3.57 -9.36 1.13
N PHE A 18 -4.04 -8.12 1.01
CA PHE A 18 -5.05 -7.73 0.04
C PHE A 18 -4.43 -7.35 -1.29
N GLN A 19 -3.28 -6.67 -1.29
CA GLN A 19 -2.60 -6.24 -2.51
C GLN A 19 -2.13 -7.42 -3.37
N TYR A 20 -1.71 -8.51 -2.73
CA TYR A 20 -1.16 -9.67 -3.41
C TYR A 20 -2.14 -10.84 -3.55
N SER A 21 -3.41 -10.61 -3.19
CA SER A 21 -4.50 -11.56 -3.43
C SER A 21 -4.84 -11.61 -4.92
N GLU A 22 -5.29 -12.77 -5.40
CA GLU A 22 -5.77 -12.97 -6.77
C GLU A 22 -7.01 -12.11 -7.08
N ASP A 23 -7.79 -11.72 -6.07
CA ASP A 23 -9.01 -10.91 -6.18
C ASP A 23 -8.75 -9.38 -6.15
N TYR A 24 -7.50 -8.96 -6.38
CA TYR A 24 -7.15 -7.54 -6.35
C TYR A 24 -7.84 -6.76 -7.49
N SER A 25 -8.34 -5.55 -7.18
CA SER A 25 -9.00 -4.68 -8.17
C SER A 25 -8.19 -3.42 -8.41
N THR A 26 -7.87 -3.16 -9.68
CA THR A 26 -7.12 -1.99 -10.17
C THR A 26 -7.82 -0.65 -9.93
N TYR A 27 -9.14 -0.63 -9.75
CA TYR A 27 -9.90 0.59 -9.41
C TYR A 27 -9.43 1.25 -8.10
N ARG A 28 -8.77 0.50 -7.22
CA ARG A 28 -8.22 0.99 -5.94
C ARG A 28 -6.94 1.80 -6.10
N GLU A 29 -6.20 1.60 -7.20
CA GLU A 29 -4.96 2.30 -7.49
C GLU A 29 -5.18 3.80 -7.75
N ILE A 30 -6.21 4.14 -8.54
CA ILE A 30 -6.56 5.54 -8.81
C ILE A 30 -6.88 6.28 -7.51
N LYS A 31 -7.49 5.60 -6.54
CA LYS A 31 -7.83 6.21 -5.26
C LYS A 31 -6.61 6.43 -4.37
N ILE A 32 -5.56 5.60 -4.44
CA ILE A 32 -4.35 5.82 -3.62
C ILE A 32 -3.54 7.01 -4.14
N LEU A 33 -3.42 7.15 -5.46
CA LEU A 33 -2.74 8.28 -6.10
C LEU A 33 -3.44 9.60 -5.73
N MET A 34 -4.78 9.62 -5.75
CA MET A 34 -5.57 10.76 -5.27
C MET A 34 -5.42 11.05 -3.77
N CYS A 35 -5.10 10.04 -2.95
CA CYS A 35 -4.83 10.26 -1.52
C CYS A 35 -3.44 10.90 -1.34
N MET A 36 -2.44 10.43 -2.08
CA MET A 36 -1.08 10.98 -2.01
C MET A 36 -1.01 12.44 -2.44
N GLU A 37 -1.70 12.82 -3.51
CA GLU A 37 -1.84 14.22 -3.93
C GLU A 37 -2.38 15.15 -2.83
N LYS A 38 -3.20 14.63 -1.91
CA LYS A 38 -3.79 15.40 -0.81
C LYS A 38 -2.98 15.36 0.48
N LEU A 39 -2.18 14.32 0.68
CA LEU A 39 -1.47 14.06 1.94
C LEU A 39 -0.02 14.51 1.90
N ILE A 40 0.59 14.53 0.72
CA ILE A 40 2.00 14.87 0.53
C ILE A 40 2.05 16.20 -0.22
N PRO A 41 2.35 17.32 0.46
CA PRO A 41 2.34 18.64 -0.18
C PRO A 41 3.58 18.89 -1.05
N ASN A 42 4.66 18.16 -0.82
CA ASN A 42 5.93 18.32 -1.54
C ASN A 42 6.00 17.36 -2.75
N ASP A 43 6.36 17.88 -3.93
CA ASP A 43 6.36 17.09 -5.17
C ASP A 43 7.50 16.06 -5.26
N ASP A 44 8.67 16.33 -4.67
CA ASP A 44 9.75 15.34 -4.56
C ASP A 44 9.33 14.16 -3.64
N GLU A 45 8.69 14.46 -2.51
CA GLU A 45 8.15 13.44 -1.61
C GLU A 45 7.04 12.63 -2.29
N LYS A 46 6.18 13.26 -3.13
CA LYS A 46 5.18 12.54 -3.94
C LYS A 46 5.84 11.60 -4.93
N LEU A 47 6.90 12.06 -5.61
CA LEU A 47 7.66 11.24 -6.56
C LEU A 47 8.27 10.02 -5.86
N HIS A 48 8.90 10.22 -4.71
CA HIS A 48 9.43 9.14 -3.89
C HIS A 48 8.34 8.17 -3.44
N ALA A 49 7.19 8.67 -3.01
CA ALA A 49 6.07 7.83 -2.59
C ALA A 49 5.50 6.99 -3.75
N ASN A 50 5.40 7.56 -4.95
CA ASN A 50 4.99 6.82 -6.16
C ASN A 50 5.98 5.70 -6.50
N LEU A 51 7.30 5.96 -6.43
CA LEU A 51 8.32 4.95 -6.65
C LEU A 51 8.22 3.80 -5.62
N GLN A 52 7.96 4.11 -4.36
CA GLN A 52 7.77 3.09 -3.32
C GLN A 52 6.48 2.28 -3.53
N ILE A 53 5.39 2.89 -4.02
CA ILE A 53 4.17 2.18 -4.42
C ILE A 53 4.46 1.16 -5.52
N ASP A 54 5.22 1.53 -6.54
CA ASP A 54 5.54 0.61 -7.64
C ASP A 54 6.39 -0.57 -7.16
N LEU A 55 7.37 -0.31 -6.30
CA LEU A 55 8.15 -1.37 -5.67
C LEU A 55 7.27 -2.32 -4.84
N PHE A 56 6.31 -1.76 -4.07
CA PHE A 56 5.34 -2.52 -3.30
C PHE A 56 4.46 -3.39 -4.21
N LYS A 57 3.80 -2.82 -5.22
CA LYS A 57 2.94 -3.55 -6.17
C LYS A 57 3.65 -4.76 -6.79
N HIS A 58 4.92 -4.59 -7.14
CA HIS A 58 5.68 -5.61 -7.84
C HIS A 58 6.47 -6.54 -6.92
N LYS A 59 6.32 -6.44 -5.59
CA LYS A 59 7.08 -7.24 -4.60
C LYS A 59 8.59 -7.10 -4.84
N LYS A 60 9.07 -5.88 -5.09
CA LYS A 60 10.48 -5.54 -5.39
C LYS A 60 11.12 -4.77 -4.24
N GLY A 61 12.45 -4.63 -4.28
CA GLY A 61 13.20 -3.88 -3.28
C GLY A 61 13.01 -4.47 -1.87
N LEU A 62 12.71 -3.63 -0.88
CA LEU A 62 12.46 -4.08 0.49
C LEU A 62 11.23 -4.98 0.62
N PHE A 63 10.27 -4.89 -0.31
CA PHE A 63 9.04 -5.69 -0.31
C PHE A 63 9.23 -7.10 -0.90
N SER A 64 10.41 -7.39 -1.46
CA SER A 64 10.77 -8.75 -1.91
C SER A 64 11.37 -9.60 -0.79
N PHE A 65 11.87 -8.98 0.29
CA PHE A 65 12.53 -9.68 1.39
C PHE A 65 11.52 -10.43 2.27
N GLY A 66 11.90 -11.65 2.68
CA GLY A 66 11.04 -12.62 3.38
C GLY A 66 10.40 -12.14 4.69
N LEU A 67 10.86 -11.03 5.29
CA LEU A 67 10.24 -10.40 6.46
C LEU A 67 8.79 -9.95 6.20
N ALA A 68 8.47 -9.52 4.98
CA ALA A 68 7.09 -9.21 4.59
C ALA A 68 6.19 -10.46 4.54
N LYS A 69 6.77 -11.65 4.26
CA LYS A 69 6.06 -12.94 4.33
C LYS A 69 5.86 -13.42 5.77
N THR A 70 6.83 -13.21 6.67
CA THR A 70 6.71 -13.64 8.08
C THR A 70 5.67 -12.84 8.86
N LEU A 71 5.49 -11.55 8.58
CA LEU A 71 4.41 -10.74 9.18
C LEU A 71 3.00 -11.20 8.74
N ILE A 72 2.87 -11.78 7.55
CA ILE A 72 1.60 -12.37 7.07
C ILE A 72 1.31 -13.69 7.78
N ASN A 73 2.32 -14.53 8.02
CA ASN A 73 2.15 -15.83 8.69
C ASN A 73 2.03 -15.74 10.23
N ASN A 74 2.65 -14.75 10.87
CA ASN A 74 2.70 -14.70 12.34
C ASN A 74 1.43 -14.12 12.98
N HIS A 75 0.51 -13.52 12.22
CA HIS A 75 -0.80 -13.08 12.74
C HIS A 75 -1.91 -14.14 12.59
N SER A 76 -1.60 -15.32 12.04
CA SER A 76 -2.50 -16.50 12.03
C SER A 76 -2.30 -17.44 13.22
N HIS A 77 -1.31 -17.21 14.07
CA HIS A 77 -1.02 -18.03 15.27
C HIS A 77 -0.63 -17.18 16.49
N GLY A 78 -1.46 -16.20 16.84
CA GLY A 78 -1.21 -15.39 18.03
C GLY A 78 -2.45 -14.65 18.52
N LEU A 79 -3.21 -15.36 19.38
CA LEU A 79 -4.29 -14.93 20.29
C LEU A 79 -5.53 -14.27 19.67
#